data_AF-A0A3G3GJF8-F1
#
_entry.id   AF-A0A3G3GJF8-F1
#
_cell.length_a   1.000
_cell.length_b   1.000
_cell.length_c   1.000
_cell.angle_alpha   90.00
_cell.angle_beta   90.00
_cell.angle_gamma   90.00
#
_symmetry.space_group_name_H-M   'P 1'
#
loop_
_entity.id
_entity.type
_entity.pdbx_description
1 polymer ?
#
loop_
_entity_poly.entity_id
_entity_poly.type
_entity_poly.pdbx_seq_one_letter_code
_entity_poly.pdbx_strand_id
1 'polypeptide(L)'
;MTLQERLSALITAIGTDIKALFTRALPTGGTTGQALRKSSNSDFAVEWYTPSVGVQIDDATASGTKTYSSTKIESVATAAANAAKNEILNGAGAAYDTLSELQALLEGQGSSVTALTTAINNRVRFDAAQTLTTQQITQACSNLGLGEPDTNLVSLYTTAKA
;
A
#
# COMPACT_ATOMS: atom_id res chain seq x y z
N MET A 1 -27.95 -90.63 0.32
CA MET A 1 -28.26 -89.23 0.65
C MET A 1 -29.77 -89.09 0.82
N THR A 2 -30.25 -88.68 1.98
CA THR A 2 -31.67 -88.51 2.32
C THR A 2 -32.19 -87.14 1.89
N LEU A 3 -33.52 -86.97 1.84
CA LEU A 3 -34.14 -85.66 1.60
C LEU A 3 -33.75 -84.63 2.68
N GLN A 4 -33.67 -85.05 3.94
CA GLN A 4 -33.25 -84.21 5.05
C GLN A 4 -31.82 -83.69 4.86
N GLU A 5 -30.88 -84.53 4.42
CA GLU A 5 -29.51 -84.13 4.13
C GLU A 5 -29.44 -83.11 2.99
N ARG A 6 -30.25 -83.29 1.94
CA ARG A 6 -30.35 -82.34 0.81
C ARG A 6 -30.89 -80.99 1.26
N LEU A 7 -31.92 -80.99 2.10
CA LEU A 7 -32.54 -79.77 2.61
C LEU A 7 -31.57 -79.01 3.53
N SER A 8 -30.89 -79.71 4.43
CA SER A 8 -29.87 -79.12 5.31
C SER A 8 -28.70 -78.50 4.54
N ALA A 9 -28.23 -79.18 3.48
CA ALA A 9 -27.18 -78.66 2.61
C ALA A 9 -27.63 -77.39 1.87
N LEU A 10 -28.84 -77.38 1.31
CA LEU A 10 -29.40 -76.22 0.62
C LEU A 10 -29.57 -75.03 1.56
N ILE A 11 -30.13 -75.24 2.76
CA ILE A 11 -30.32 -74.18 3.76
C ILE A 11 -28.97 -73.59 4.19
N THR A 12 -27.95 -74.43 4.37
CA THR A 12 -26.59 -73.98 4.72
C THR A 12 -25.96 -73.16 3.60
N ALA A 13 -26.14 -73.57 2.34
CA ALA A 13 -25.67 -72.83 1.18
C ALA A 13 -26.34 -71.46 1.06
N ILE A 14 -27.68 -71.40 1.15
CA ILE A 14 -28.44 -70.15 1.14
C ILE A 14 -28.00 -69.23 2.28
N GLY A 15 -27.82 -69.76 3.49
CA GLY A 15 -27.33 -68.98 4.63
C GLY A 15 -25.92 -68.41 4.41
N THR A 16 -25.07 -69.13 3.69
CA THR A 16 -23.73 -68.68 3.30
C THR A 16 -23.79 -67.56 2.27
N ASP A 17 -24.62 -67.72 1.23
CA ASP A 17 -24.81 -66.72 0.18
C ASP A 17 -25.40 -65.41 0.73
N ILE A 18 -26.43 -65.51 1.58
CA ILE A 18 -27.01 -64.36 2.26
C ILE A 18 -25.95 -63.64 3.11
N LYS A 19 -25.13 -64.39 3.86
CA LYS A 19 -24.05 -63.81 4.66
C LYS A 19 -23.01 -63.10 3.77
N ALA A 20 -22.66 -63.66 2.62
CA ALA A 20 -21.75 -63.05 1.64
C ALA A 20 -22.30 -61.75 1.04
N LEU A 21 -23.62 -61.66 0.82
CA LEU A 21 -24.27 -60.42 0.39
C LEU A 21 -24.15 -59.31 1.45
N PHE A 22 -24.17 -59.66 2.74
CA PHE A 22 -23.94 -58.72 3.85
C PHE A 22 -22.46 -58.39 4.10
N THR A 23 -21.50 -59.15 3.54
CA THR A 23 -20.06 -58.78 3.57
C THR A 23 -19.77 -57.52 2.73
N ARG A 24 -20.74 -57.07 1.92
CA ARG A 24 -20.75 -55.76 1.24
C ARG A 24 -21.17 -54.62 2.19
N ALA A 25 -21.24 -54.86 3.50
CA ALA A 25 -21.50 -53.85 4.51
C ALA A 25 -20.27 -52.96 4.74
N LEU A 26 -20.53 -51.71 5.12
CA LEU A 26 -19.51 -50.78 5.58
C LEU A 26 -18.70 -51.43 6.73
N PRO A 27 -17.39 -51.14 6.86
CA PRO A 27 -16.59 -51.63 7.98
C PRO A 27 -17.26 -51.32 9.31
N THR A 28 -17.33 -52.30 10.20
CA THR A 28 -17.85 -52.09 11.55
C THR A 28 -16.87 -51.21 12.36
N GLY A 29 -17.38 -50.55 13.41
CA GLY A 29 -16.59 -49.68 14.27
C GLY A 29 -16.60 -48.21 13.82
N GLY A 30 -15.43 -47.56 13.95
CA GLY A 30 -15.27 -46.11 13.77
C GLY A 30 -15.54 -45.32 15.06
N THR A 31 -14.98 -44.12 15.13
CA THR A 31 -15.19 -43.15 16.21
C THR A 31 -15.81 -41.87 15.66
N THR A 32 -16.57 -41.14 16.48
CA THR A 32 -17.12 -39.81 16.13
C THR A 32 -16.04 -38.92 15.52
N GLY A 33 -16.33 -38.34 14.35
CA GLY A 33 -15.42 -37.48 13.59
C GLY A 33 -14.58 -38.20 12.52
N GLN A 34 -14.61 -39.53 12.47
CA GLN A 34 -14.01 -40.29 11.37
C GLN A 34 -14.95 -40.39 10.17
N ALA A 35 -14.37 -40.55 8.98
CA ALA A 35 -15.08 -40.78 7.72
C ALA A 35 -14.53 -42.00 7.01
N LEU A 36 -15.35 -42.64 6.17
CA LEU A 36 -14.88 -43.71 5.28
C LEU A 36 -14.22 -43.10 4.05
N ARG A 37 -13.00 -43.54 3.74
CA ARG A 37 -12.31 -43.23 2.48
C ARG A 37 -12.00 -44.51 1.72
N LYS A 38 -11.70 -44.37 0.42
CA LYS A 38 -11.21 -45.48 -0.39
C LYS A 38 -9.82 -45.90 0.08
N SER A 39 -9.66 -47.18 0.40
CA SER A 39 -8.35 -47.77 0.71
C SER A 39 -7.62 -48.27 -0.54
N SER A 40 -8.38 -48.52 -1.62
CA SER A 40 -7.83 -48.84 -2.94
C SER A 40 -8.83 -48.48 -4.05
N ASN A 41 -8.45 -48.69 -5.31
CA ASN A 41 -9.34 -48.50 -6.46
C ASN A 41 -10.42 -49.59 -6.59
N SER A 42 -10.28 -50.74 -5.91
CA SER A 42 -11.21 -51.87 -6.00
C SER A 42 -12.60 -51.58 -5.41
N ASP A 43 -13.66 -52.12 -6.01
CA ASP A 43 -15.03 -51.90 -5.53
C ASP A 43 -15.19 -52.24 -4.04
N PHE A 44 -15.91 -51.38 -3.32
CA PHE A 44 -16.19 -51.52 -1.88
C PHE A 44 -14.95 -51.49 -0.94
N ALA A 45 -13.74 -51.26 -1.46
CA ALA A 45 -12.54 -51.14 -0.63
C ALA A 45 -12.50 -49.79 0.14
N VAL A 46 -13.01 -49.79 1.37
CA VAL A 46 -13.05 -48.61 2.25
C VAL A 46 -12.37 -48.87 3.59
N GLU A 47 -11.85 -47.81 4.19
CA GLU A 47 -11.25 -47.83 5.53
C GLU A 47 -11.67 -46.60 6.34
N TRP A 48 -11.61 -46.70 7.67
CA TRP A 48 -11.79 -45.56 8.56
C TRP A 48 -10.60 -44.62 8.47
N TYR A 49 -10.89 -43.34 8.27
CA TYR A 49 -9.90 -42.28 8.22
C TYR A 49 -10.33 -41.13 9.13
N THR A 50 -9.37 -40.57 9.86
CA THR A 50 -9.57 -39.32 10.60
C THR A 50 -9.23 -38.17 9.64
N PRO A 51 -10.22 -37.38 9.19
CA PRO A 51 -9.96 -36.24 8.35
C PRO A 51 -9.01 -35.27 9.05
N SER A 52 -7.90 -34.94 8.39
CA SER A 52 -7.14 -33.77 8.79
C SER A 52 -7.99 -32.56 8.47
N VAL A 53 -8.35 -31.78 9.49
CA VAL A 53 -8.87 -30.44 9.23
C VAL A 53 -7.74 -29.67 8.54
N GLY A 54 -7.98 -29.17 7.33
CA GLY A 54 -7.02 -28.32 6.62
C GLY A 54 -6.70 -27.06 7.44
N VAL A 55 -5.84 -26.19 6.91
CA VAL A 55 -5.59 -24.88 7.52
C VAL A 55 -6.92 -24.19 7.80
N GLN A 56 -7.19 -23.92 9.07
CA GLN A 56 -8.43 -23.27 9.47
C GLN A 56 -8.35 -21.78 9.14
N ILE A 57 -9.38 -21.25 8.47
CA ILE A 57 -9.53 -19.82 8.21
C ILE A 57 -10.29 -19.20 9.38
N ASP A 58 -9.76 -18.13 9.96
CA ASP A 58 -10.36 -17.43 11.09
C ASP A 58 -10.02 -15.93 11.04
N ASP A 59 -11.04 -15.11 10.80
CA ASP A 59 -10.89 -13.65 10.64
C ASP A 59 -11.07 -12.86 11.94
N ALA A 60 -11.35 -13.54 13.06
CA ALA A 60 -11.63 -12.88 14.34
C ALA A 60 -10.35 -12.47 15.07
N THR A 61 -9.34 -13.35 15.10
CA THR A 61 -8.12 -13.16 15.88
C THR A 61 -6.89 -13.73 15.18
N ALA A 62 -5.76 -13.04 15.32
CA ALA A 62 -4.48 -13.55 14.84
C ALA A 62 -4.10 -14.85 15.57
N SER A 63 -3.54 -15.80 14.83
CA SER A 63 -3.13 -17.10 15.37
C SER A 63 -1.86 -17.59 14.66
N GLY A 64 -1.03 -18.35 15.38
CA GLY A 64 0.12 -19.04 14.78
C GLY A 64 -0.25 -20.33 14.03
N THR A 65 -1.50 -20.79 14.15
CA THR A 65 -1.99 -22.06 13.56
C THR A 65 -3.16 -21.88 12.59
N LYS A 66 -3.62 -20.64 12.40
CA LYS A 66 -4.73 -20.29 11.50
C LYS A 66 -4.31 -19.18 10.55
N THR A 67 -5.02 -19.04 9.44
CA THR A 67 -4.83 -17.95 8.47
C THR A 67 -6.08 -17.08 8.36
N TYR A 68 -5.89 -15.83 7.95
CA TYR A 68 -6.99 -14.99 7.51
C TYR A 68 -7.51 -15.39 6.12
N SER A 69 -8.77 -15.05 5.85
CA SER A 69 -9.35 -15.12 4.52
C SER A 69 -8.70 -14.09 3.58
N SER A 70 -8.80 -14.31 2.27
CA SER A 70 -8.30 -13.33 1.28
C SER A 70 -8.93 -11.94 1.48
N THR A 71 -10.23 -11.88 1.79
CA THR A 71 -10.94 -10.63 2.09
C THR A 71 -10.38 -9.92 3.31
N LYS A 72 -10.09 -10.66 4.38
CA LYS A 72 -9.51 -10.06 5.60
C LYS A 72 -8.08 -9.60 5.36
N ILE A 73 -7.27 -10.38 4.64
CA ILE A 73 -5.90 -9.99 4.26
C ILE A 73 -5.92 -8.68 3.47
N GLU A 74 -6.79 -8.56 2.46
CA GLU A 74 -6.96 -7.31 1.70
C GLU A 74 -7.32 -6.14 2.61
N SER A 75 -8.28 -6.32 3.51
CA SER A 75 -8.69 -5.26 4.45
C SER A 75 -7.55 -4.79 5.37
N VAL A 76 -6.76 -5.72 5.92
CA VAL A 76 -5.64 -5.40 6.81
C VAL A 76 -4.51 -4.75 6.03
N ALA A 77 -4.21 -5.23 4.82
CA ALA A 77 -3.20 -4.65 3.95
C ALA A 77 -3.56 -3.22 3.55
N THR A 78 -4.81 -2.96 3.14
CA THR A 78 -5.29 -1.61 2.81
C THR A 78 -5.28 -0.70 4.03
N ALA A 79 -5.72 -1.19 5.19
CA ALA A 79 -5.67 -0.42 6.44
C ALA A 79 -4.24 -0.05 6.83
N ALA A 80 -3.31 -1.00 6.75
CA ALA A 80 -1.89 -0.76 7.03
C ALA A 80 -1.26 0.23 6.04
N ALA A 81 -1.55 0.10 4.75
CA ALA A 81 -1.09 1.04 3.72
C ALA A 81 -1.61 2.46 3.97
N ASN A 82 -2.89 2.60 4.34
CA ASN A 82 -3.49 3.88 4.69
C ASN A 82 -2.91 4.45 5.98
N ALA A 83 -2.63 3.62 6.99
CA ALA A 83 -2.01 4.05 8.23
C ALA A 83 -0.57 4.55 8.00
N ALA A 84 0.24 3.79 7.25
CA ALA A 84 1.59 4.20 6.89
C ALA A 84 1.60 5.50 6.07
N LYS A 85 0.68 5.62 5.11
CA LYS A 85 0.44 6.88 4.38
C LYS A 85 0.13 7.99 5.38
N ASN A 86 -0.80 7.81 6.30
CA ASN A 86 -1.18 8.84 7.27
C ASN A 86 -0.05 9.20 8.25
N GLU A 87 0.79 8.25 8.66
CA GLU A 87 1.92 8.45 9.58
C GLU A 87 3.07 9.22 8.91
N ILE A 88 3.46 8.83 7.70
CA ILE A 88 4.44 9.57 6.88
C ILE A 88 3.94 11.00 6.63
N LEU A 89 2.62 11.18 6.58
CA LEU A 89 1.98 12.46 6.41
C LEU A 89 1.68 13.20 7.70
N ASN A 90 1.83 12.59 8.86
CA ASN A 90 1.39 13.14 10.15
C ASN A 90 -0.01 13.80 10.09
N GLY A 91 -0.96 13.21 9.34
CA GLY A 91 -2.30 13.76 9.13
C GLY A 91 -2.48 14.73 7.94
N ALA A 92 -1.47 14.90 7.08
CA ALA A 92 -1.46 15.80 5.91
C ALA A 92 -2.30 15.33 4.70
N GLY A 93 -3.46 14.69 4.90
CA GLY A 93 -4.32 14.23 3.81
C GLY A 93 -4.80 15.35 2.87
N ALA A 94 -4.99 16.57 3.39
CA ALA A 94 -5.23 17.79 2.60
C ALA A 94 -3.93 18.54 2.25
N ALA A 95 -2.83 18.27 2.96
CA ALA A 95 -1.54 18.91 2.68
C ALA A 95 -0.76 18.24 1.54
N TYR A 96 -1.16 17.05 1.06
CA TYR A 96 -0.68 16.54 -0.23
C TYR A 96 -1.07 17.46 -1.40
N ASP A 97 -2.23 18.11 -1.30
CA ASP A 97 -2.63 19.19 -2.22
C ASP A 97 -1.65 20.36 -2.07
N THR A 98 -1.37 20.80 -0.83
CA THR A 98 -0.42 21.89 -0.58
C THR A 98 1.03 21.56 -0.96
N LEU A 99 1.48 20.30 -0.88
CA LEU A 99 2.83 19.90 -1.27
C LEU A 99 2.95 19.79 -2.80
N SER A 100 1.89 19.32 -3.48
CA SER A 100 1.80 19.35 -4.94
C SER A 100 1.67 20.78 -5.45
N GLU A 101 0.90 21.63 -4.78
CA GLU A 101 0.81 23.06 -5.02
C GLU A 101 2.16 23.72 -4.75
N LEU A 102 2.88 23.38 -3.69
CA LEU A 102 4.22 23.90 -3.39
C LEU A 102 5.24 23.43 -4.43
N GLN A 103 5.17 22.19 -4.89
CA GLN A 103 6.00 21.68 -5.98
C GLN A 103 5.68 22.40 -7.29
N ALA A 104 4.40 22.51 -7.67
CA ALA A 104 3.95 23.22 -8.86
C ALA A 104 4.26 24.73 -8.78
N LEU A 105 4.17 25.31 -7.58
CA LEU A 105 4.59 26.66 -7.28
C LEU A 105 6.11 26.75 -7.44
N LEU A 106 6.93 25.83 -6.91
CA LEU A 106 8.38 25.90 -7.08
C LEU A 106 8.82 25.66 -8.54
N GLU A 107 8.18 24.74 -9.24
CA GLU A 107 8.41 24.41 -10.65
C GLU A 107 7.94 25.55 -11.58
N GLY A 108 6.82 26.21 -11.25
CA GLY A 108 6.32 27.41 -11.92
C GLY A 108 7.06 28.70 -11.53
N GLN A 109 7.60 28.76 -10.31
CA GLN A 109 8.28 29.91 -9.70
C GLN A 109 9.80 29.74 -9.64
N GLY A 110 10.40 28.78 -10.36
CA GLY A 110 11.83 28.82 -10.66
C GLY A 110 12.25 30.16 -11.27
N SER A 111 11.29 30.80 -11.98
CA SER A 111 11.35 32.18 -12.43
C SER A 111 11.22 33.21 -11.30
N SER A 112 10.42 32.96 -10.27
CA SER A 112 10.08 33.95 -9.23
C SER A 112 11.02 33.97 -8.03
N VAL A 113 11.66 32.85 -7.65
CA VAL A 113 12.77 32.89 -6.67
C VAL A 113 13.98 33.59 -7.28
N THR A 114 14.26 33.32 -8.55
CA THR A 114 15.28 34.03 -9.33
C THR A 114 14.90 35.51 -9.48
N ALA A 115 13.67 35.84 -9.85
CA ALA A 115 13.21 37.22 -9.98
C ALA A 115 13.21 37.97 -8.64
N LEU A 116 12.86 37.31 -7.52
CA LEU A 116 12.93 37.88 -6.18
C LEU A 116 14.38 38.17 -5.79
N THR A 117 15.29 37.22 -6.06
CA THR A 117 16.73 37.38 -5.81
C THR A 117 17.29 38.53 -6.64
N THR A 118 16.94 38.61 -7.93
CA THR A 118 17.31 39.73 -8.82
C THR A 118 16.73 41.05 -8.33
N ALA A 119 15.45 41.09 -7.94
CA ALA A 119 14.81 42.31 -7.46
C ALA A 119 15.42 42.81 -6.14
N ILE A 120 15.81 41.91 -5.25
CA ILE A 120 16.54 42.24 -4.01
C ILE A 120 17.94 42.77 -4.34
N ASN A 121 18.67 42.12 -5.25
CA ASN A 121 20.02 42.55 -5.66
C ASN A 121 20.01 43.91 -6.39
N ASN A 122 18.90 44.27 -7.03
CA ASN A 122 18.74 45.57 -7.69
C ASN A 122 18.46 46.73 -6.71
N ARG A 123 18.24 46.48 -5.41
CA ARG A 123 18.02 47.53 -4.42
C ARG A 123 19.35 48.14 -3.95
N VAL A 124 19.35 49.45 -3.77
CA VAL A 124 20.44 50.16 -3.11
C VAL A 124 20.45 49.77 -1.62
N ARG A 125 21.59 49.28 -1.14
CA ARG A 125 21.83 48.92 0.26
C ARG A 125 22.36 50.11 1.03
N PHE A 126 21.89 50.28 2.26
CA PHE A 126 22.36 51.31 3.18
C PHE A 126 23.31 50.75 4.25
N ASP A 127 23.34 49.43 4.42
CA ASP A 127 24.04 48.73 5.50
C ASP A 127 25.46 48.28 5.11
N ALA A 128 25.80 48.35 3.82
CA ALA A 128 27.12 48.00 3.30
C ALA A 128 27.44 48.77 2.02
N ALA A 129 28.74 48.91 1.72
CA ALA A 129 29.19 49.47 0.45
C ALA A 129 28.79 48.57 -0.73
N GLN A 130 28.34 49.18 -1.83
CA GLN A 130 28.00 48.49 -3.08
C GLN A 130 28.87 49.02 -4.23
N THR A 131 29.27 48.11 -5.12
CA THR A 131 29.92 48.46 -6.39
C THR A 131 28.84 48.49 -7.47
N LEU A 132 28.49 49.70 -7.91
CA LEU A 132 27.48 49.94 -8.94
C LEU A 132 28.16 50.48 -10.20
N THR A 133 27.60 50.19 -11.38
CA THR A 133 28.03 50.82 -12.63
C THR A 133 27.56 52.28 -12.67
N THR A 134 28.18 53.12 -13.51
CA THR A 134 27.78 54.53 -13.69
C THR A 134 26.28 54.69 -13.99
N GLN A 135 25.73 53.86 -14.88
CA GLN A 135 24.30 53.90 -15.22
C GLN A 135 23.39 53.54 -14.03
N GLN A 136 23.81 52.58 -13.20
CA GLN A 136 23.08 52.20 -11.99
C GLN A 136 23.11 53.32 -10.95
N ILE A 137 24.25 54.00 -10.82
CA ILE A 137 24.42 55.15 -9.92
C ILE A 137 23.49 56.29 -10.34
N THR A 138 23.49 56.70 -11.61
CA THR A 138 22.58 57.74 -12.14
C THR A 138 21.12 57.38 -11.87
N GLN A 139 20.69 56.15 -12.18
CA GLN A 139 19.31 55.73 -11.97
C GLN A 139 18.92 55.71 -10.49
N ALA A 140 19.82 55.24 -9.61
CA ALA A 140 19.60 55.24 -8.17
C ALA A 140 19.47 56.67 -7.61
N CYS A 141 20.38 57.57 -7.98
CA CYS A 141 20.34 58.98 -7.59
C CYS A 141 19.09 59.69 -8.12
N SER A 142 18.68 59.41 -9.36
CA SER A 142 17.43 59.91 -9.94
C SER A 142 16.21 59.45 -9.15
N ASN A 143 16.11 58.16 -8.81
CA ASN A 143 15.02 57.61 -7.98
C ASN A 143 14.94 58.25 -6.59
N LEU A 144 16.09 58.65 -6.02
CA LEU A 144 16.19 59.33 -4.74
C LEU A 144 15.94 60.85 -4.84
N GLY A 145 15.73 61.38 -6.05
CA GLY A 145 15.55 62.82 -6.28
C GLY A 145 16.84 63.65 -6.18
N LEU A 146 18.01 63.01 -6.26
CA LEU A 146 19.32 63.67 -6.17
C LEU A 146 19.83 64.19 -7.53
N GLY A 147 19.25 63.75 -8.65
CA GLY A 147 19.67 64.14 -10.01
C GLY A 147 20.91 63.39 -10.49
N GLU A 148 21.61 63.96 -11.48
CA GLU A 148 22.82 63.37 -12.09
C GLU A 148 24.06 63.66 -11.21
N PRO A 149 24.63 62.66 -10.53
CA PRO A 149 25.73 62.86 -9.57
C PRO A 149 27.03 63.34 -10.21
N ASP A 150 27.28 63.05 -11.49
CA ASP A 150 28.49 63.48 -12.20
C ASP A 150 28.35 64.90 -12.80
N THR A 151 27.28 65.63 -12.47
CA THR A 151 27.09 67.01 -12.92
C THR A 151 28.26 67.89 -12.49
N ASN A 152 28.98 68.48 -13.46
CA ASN A 152 30.07 69.41 -13.17
C ASN A 152 29.50 70.77 -12.70
N LEU A 153 29.27 70.86 -11.39
CA LEU A 153 28.72 72.06 -10.75
C LEU A 153 29.63 73.29 -10.91
N VAL A 154 30.95 73.11 -11.01
CA VAL A 154 31.90 74.21 -11.21
C VAL A 154 31.72 74.83 -12.60
N SER A 155 31.52 74.00 -13.62
CA SER A 155 31.21 74.45 -14.98
C SER A 155 29.90 75.23 -15.02
N LEU A 156 28.83 74.64 -14.45
CA LEU A 156 27.51 75.28 -14.34
C LEU A 156 27.57 76.64 -13.63
N TYR A 157 28.27 76.72 -12.49
CA TYR A 157 28.48 77.97 -11.77
C TYR A 157 29.24 78.99 -12.62
N THR A 158 30.29 78.55 -13.33
CA THR A 158 31.11 79.43 -14.15
C THR A 158 30.33 79.97 -15.35
N THR A 159 29.43 79.17 -15.94
CA THR A 159 28.51 79.62 -16.99
C THR A 159 27.44 80.57 -16.46
N ALA A 160 26.87 80.30 -15.28
CA ALA A 160 25.77 81.11 -14.74
C ALA A 160 26.19 82.51 -14.28
N LYS A 161 27.47 82.71 -13.95
CA LYS A 161 28.01 84.01 -13.49
C LYS A 161 28.61 84.88 -14.61
N ALA A 162 28.76 84.33 -15.81
CA ALA A 162 29.27 85.03 -16.99
C ALA A 162 28.15 85.79 -17.68
#